data_AF-A0A257NG40-F1
#
_entry.id   AF-A0A257NG40-F1
#
_cell.length_a   1.000
_cell.length_b   1.000
_cell.length_c   1.000
_cell.angle_alpha   90.00
_cell.angle_beta   90.00
_cell.angle_gamma   90.00
#
_symmetry.space_group_name_H-M   'P 1'
#
loop_
_entity.id
_entity.type
_entity.pdbx_description
1 polymer ?
#
loop_
_entity_poly.entity_id
_entity_poly.type
_entity_poly.pdbx_seq_one_letter_code
_entity_poly.pdbx_strand_id
1 'polypeptide(L)'
;MNVVGDLFGAGKMFLPQVVKSARVMKKAVAYLMPFMEADKAGGERETNGKILMATVKGDVHDIGKNIVGVVLQCNNYDVIDLGVMVPAEKILQTARLENVDIIGLSGLITPSLDEMVHVAKEMQRQGFTIPLMIGGATTSRAHTAVKIEPNYQGATVYVTDASRGVGVASNLLSGDLKDDFVKSVREEYEEVRERHKGREAKTKQHSLEEARRNKFNWGSYQPVKPSFIGIKVIERFPLDTLVWYIDWSPFFQTWEMAGSYPKILDDKVVGVEARKLFDDAQVMLKK
;
A
#
# COMPACT_ATOMS: atom_id res chain seq x y z
N MET A 1 -3.46 -0.43 22.97
CA MET A 1 -2.48 -0.46 21.85
C MET A 1 -1.46 0.68 21.91
N ASN A 2 -1.70 1.75 22.69
CA ASN A 2 -0.81 2.93 22.78
C ASN A 2 0.67 2.58 23.02
N VAL A 3 0.99 1.72 24.00
CA VAL A 3 2.37 1.29 24.27
C VAL A 3 3.04 0.66 23.05
N VAL A 4 2.30 -0.10 22.23
CA VAL A 4 2.83 -0.69 20.98
C VAL A 4 3.15 0.42 19.98
N GLY A 5 2.28 1.43 19.87
CA GLY A 5 2.50 2.62 19.04
C GLY A 5 3.74 3.41 19.47
N ASP A 6 3.89 3.66 20.77
CA ASP A 6 5.04 4.39 21.32
C ASP A 6 6.36 3.65 21.05
N LEU A 7 6.38 2.33 21.25
CA LEU A 7 7.56 1.51 20.98
C LEU A 7 7.87 1.40 19.49
N PHE A 8 6.85 1.34 18.63
CA PHE A 8 7.03 1.35 17.17
C PHE A 8 7.60 2.69 16.69
N GLY A 9 7.03 3.81 17.14
CA GLY A 9 7.53 5.15 16.83
C GLY A 9 8.94 5.41 17.36
N ALA A 10 9.31 4.81 18.48
CA ALA A 10 10.66 4.88 19.05
C ALA A 10 11.66 3.89 18.42
N GLY A 11 11.26 3.11 17.41
CA GLY A 11 12.13 2.11 16.77
C GLY A 11 12.52 0.93 17.67
N LYS A 12 11.75 0.68 18.75
CA LYS A 12 11.95 -0.43 19.70
C LYS A 12 11.06 -1.64 19.40
N MET A 13 10.03 -1.45 18.59
CA MET A 13 9.21 -2.52 18.01
C MET A 13 9.15 -2.35 16.49
N PHE A 14 9.02 -3.47 15.78
CA PHE A 14 8.95 -3.51 14.32
C PHE A 14 7.64 -4.14 13.84
N LEU A 15 7.34 -3.97 12.55
CA LEU A 15 6.07 -4.37 11.96
C LEU A 15 5.67 -5.85 12.25
N PRO A 16 6.57 -6.86 12.21
CA PRO A 16 6.23 -8.22 12.57
C PRO A 16 5.60 -8.35 13.96
N GLN A 17 6.10 -7.57 14.93
CA GLN A 17 5.63 -7.59 16.30
C GLN A 17 4.31 -6.81 16.43
N VAL A 18 4.18 -5.68 15.73
CA VAL A 18 2.92 -4.90 15.68
C VAL A 18 1.78 -5.78 15.16
N VAL A 19 2.00 -6.52 14.08
CA VAL A 19 1.00 -7.45 13.53
C VAL A 19 0.70 -8.61 14.50
N LYS A 20 1.71 -9.14 15.20
CA LYS A 20 1.50 -10.14 16.26
C LYS A 20 0.66 -9.58 17.42
N SER A 21 0.86 -8.33 17.83
CA SER A 21 0.05 -7.67 18.86
C SER A 21 -1.38 -7.40 18.37
N ALA A 22 -1.55 -6.97 17.12
CA ALA A 22 -2.85 -6.81 16.48
C ALA A 22 -3.68 -8.10 16.50
N ARG A 23 -3.03 -9.25 16.31
CA ARG A 23 -3.66 -10.57 16.40
C ARG A 23 -4.23 -10.86 17.80
N VAL A 24 -3.54 -10.46 18.86
CA VAL A 24 -4.03 -10.61 20.24
C VAL A 24 -5.24 -9.69 20.46
N MET A 25 -5.14 -8.43 20.04
CA MET A 25 -6.25 -7.47 20.12
C MET A 25 -7.50 -7.99 19.40
N LYS A 26 -7.38 -8.46 18.15
CA LYS A 26 -8.50 -9.01 17.39
C LYS A 26 -9.17 -10.20 18.09
N LYS A 27 -8.38 -11.11 18.67
CA LYS A 27 -8.92 -12.25 19.43
C LYS A 27 -9.69 -11.80 20.67
N ALA A 28 -9.17 -10.81 21.40
CA ALA A 28 -9.85 -10.27 22.57
C ALA A 28 -11.18 -9.58 22.19
N VAL A 29 -11.18 -8.75 21.15
CA VAL A 29 -12.40 -8.09 20.65
C VAL A 29 -13.42 -9.12 20.16
N ALA A 30 -12.99 -10.12 19.39
CA ALA A 30 -13.87 -11.18 18.91
C ALA A 30 -14.53 -11.97 20.04
N TYR A 31 -13.81 -12.18 21.15
CA TYR A 31 -14.36 -12.82 22.35
C TYR A 31 -15.38 -11.92 23.06
N LEU A 32 -15.13 -10.61 23.13
CA LEU A 32 -16.00 -9.66 23.83
C LEU A 32 -17.22 -9.23 23.02
N MET A 33 -17.17 -9.32 21.69
CA MET A 33 -18.22 -8.83 20.79
C MET A 33 -19.63 -9.35 21.13
N PRO A 34 -19.86 -10.66 21.39
CA PRO A 34 -21.20 -11.14 21.77
C PRO A 34 -21.73 -10.53 23.07
N PHE A 35 -20.83 -10.19 24.00
CA PHE A 35 -21.19 -9.57 25.28
C PHE A 35 -21.48 -8.07 25.10
N MET A 36 -20.70 -7.38 24.27
CA MET A 36 -20.95 -5.96 23.93
C MET A 36 -22.26 -5.78 23.17
N GLU A 37 -22.60 -6.70 22.26
CA GLU A 37 -23.87 -6.66 21.52
C GLU A 37 -25.09 -6.96 22.41
N ALA A 38 -24.91 -7.80 23.44
CA ALA A 38 -25.93 -8.07 24.44
C ALA A 38 -26.13 -6.88 25.40
N ASP A 39 -25.07 -6.13 25.67
CA ASP A 39 -25.08 -4.94 26.52
C ASP A 39 -25.44 -3.67 25.71
N LYS A 40 -26.65 -3.64 25.15
CA LYS A 40 -27.19 -2.52 24.35
C LYS A 40 -27.32 -1.19 25.12
N ALA A 41 -26.99 -1.16 26.41
CA ALA A 41 -26.99 0.04 27.23
C ALA A 41 -25.67 0.85 27.13
N GLY A 42 -24.58 0.25 26.61
CA GLY A 42 -23.24 0.86 26.57
C GLY A 42 -22.94 1.79 25.39
N GLY A 43 -23.88 1.96 24.45
CA GLY A 43 -23.67 2.74 23.21
C GLY A 43 -22.93 1.96 22.12
N GLU A 44 -22.95 2.50 20.89
CA GLU A 44 -22.12 1.97 19.80
C GLU A 44 -20.64 2.19 20.10
N ARG A 45 -19.78 1.27 19.64
CA ARG A 45 -18.33 1.36 19.83
C ARG A 45 -17.79 2.66 19.24
N GLU A 46 -17.25 3.54 20.08
CA GLU A 46 -16.53 4.73 19.60
C GLU A 46 -15.22 4.33 18.91
N THR A 47 -15.05 4.78 17.67
CA THR A 47 -13.86 4.58 16.85
C THR A 47 -13.30 5.94 16.44
N ASN A 48 -12.03 5.98 16.06
CA ASN A 48 -11.38 7.23 15.60
C ASN A 48 -11.81 7.63 14.17
N GLY A 49 -12.72 6.87 13.56
CA GLY A 49 -13.19 7.01 12.19
C GLY A 49 -13.26 5.67 11.47
N LYS A 50 -14.05 5.63 10.40
CA LYS A 50 -14.28 4.47 9.55
C LYS A 50 -13.60 4.66 8.19
N ILE A 51 -12.74 3.73 7.81
CA ILE A 51 -11.90 3.79 6.61
C ILE A 51 -12.21 2.61 5.71
N LEU A 52 -12.60 2.89 4.46
CA LEU A 52 -12.76 1.87 3.43
C LEU A 52 -11.45 1.68 2.68
N MET A 53 -10.95 0.45 2.60
CA MET A 53 -9.74 0.09 1.86
C MET A 53 -10.09 -0.85 0.70
N ALA A 54 -9.54 -0.59 -0.48
CA ALA A 54 -9.71 -1.45 -1.63
C ALA A 54 -8.47 -1.49 -2.52
N THR A 55 -8.13 -2.67 -3.05
CA THR A 55 -7.23 -2.76 -4.20
C THR A 55 -8.07 -2.56 -5.46
N VAL A 56 -7.66 -1.62 -6.31
CA VAL A 56 -8.44 -1.14 -7.45
C VAL A 56 -8.71 -2.24 -8.48
N LYS A 57 -9.69 -1.99 -9.36
CA LYS A 57 -10.09 -2.89 -10.43
C LYS A 57 -8.89 -3.40 -11.25
N GLY A 58 -8.89 -4.69 -11.55
CA GLY A 58 -7.85 -5.33 -12.35
C GLY A 58 -6.52 -5.58 -11.61
N ASP A 59 -6.41 -5.19 -10.34
CA ASP A 59 -5.23 -5.44 -9.52
C ASP A 59 -5.54 -6.43 -8.38
N VAL A 60 -4.64 -7.38 -8.17
CA VAL A 60 -4.79 -8.51 -7.23
C VAL A 60 -3.90 -8.40 -6.01
N HIS A 61 -2.99 -7.42 -5.99
CA HIS A 61 -1.96 -7.37 -4.95
C HIS A 61 -2.48 -6.60 -3.73
N ASP A 62 -2.40 -7.22 -2.56
CA ASP A 62 -3.02 -6.71 -1.34
C ASP A 62 -2.13 -6.77 -0.10
N ILE A 63 -0.92 -7.31 -0.16
CA ILE A 63 -0.01 -7.42 1.00
C ILE A 63 0.15 -6.07 1.71
N GLY A 64 0.48 -5.02 0.95
CA GLY A 64 0.61 -3.67 1.49
C GLY A 64 -0.69 -3.11 2.06
N LYS A 65 -1.83 -3.30 1.35
CA LYS A 65 -3.16 -2.90 1.82
C LYS A 65 -3.49 -3.56 3.16
N ASN A 66 -3.22 -4.85 3.30
CA ASN A 66 -3.51 -5.63 4.49
C ASN A 66 -2.67 -5.15 5.68
N ILE A 67 -1.39 -4.80 5.44
CA ILE A 67 -0.52 -4.19 6.44
C ILE A 67 -1.10 -2.85 6.92
N VAL A 68 -1.47 -1.95 5.99
CA VAL A 68 -2.08 -0.65 6.31
C VAL A 68 -3.36 -0.85 7.13
N GLY A 69 -4.25 -1.75 6.71
CA GLY A 69 -5.50 -2.03 7.40
C GLY A 69 -5.27 -2.53 8.84
N VAL A 70 -4.29 -3.42 9.05
CA VAL A 70 -3.92 -3.88 10.40
C VAL A 70 -3.38 -2.74 11.27
N VAL A 71 -2.51 -1.90 10.71
CA VAL A 71 -1.92 -0.76 11.43
C VAL A 71 -2.98 0.29 11.80
N LEU A 72 -3.93 0.59 10.92
CA LEU A 72 -5.07 1.48 11.20
C LEU A 72 -5.96 0.89 12.31
N GLN A 73 -6.30 -0.39 12.25
CA GLN A 73 -7.07 -1.05 13.31
C GLN A 73 -6.35 -1.01 14.67
N CYS A 74 -5.01 -1.09 14.70
CA CYS A 74 -4.24 -0.92 15.93
C CYS A 74 -4.39 0.48 16.55
N ASN A 75 -4.82 1.47 15.77
CA ASN A 75 -5.05 2.85 16.18
C ASN A 75 -6.55 3.18 16.32
N ASN A 76 -7.37 2.16 16.59
CA ASN A 76 -8.81 2.26 16.85
C ASN A 76 -9.65 2.85 15.69
N TYR A 77 -9.18 2.71 14.45
CA TYR A 77 -10.02 2.93 13.27
C TYR A 77 -10.85 1.69 12.96
N ASP A 78 -12.09 1.89 12.52
CA ASP A 78 -12.86 0.84 11.85
C ASP A 78 -12.41 0.73 10.40
N VAL A 79 -12.09 -0.48 9.93
CA VAL A 79 -11.51 -0.67 8.59
C VAL A 79 -12.33 -1.70 7.84
N ILE A 80 -12.93 -1.26 6.74
CA ILE A 80 -13.70 -2.09 5.82
C ILE A 80 -12.81 -2.39 4.62
N ASP A 81 -12.37 -3.65 4.50
CA ASP A 81 -11.56 -4.10 3.38
C ASP A 81 -12.45 -4.78 2.33
N LEU A 82 -12.56 -4.17 1.15
CA LEU A 82 -13.34 -4.72 0.03
C LEU A 82 -12.60 -5.80 -0.77
N GLY A 83 -11.33 -6.06 -0.45
CA GLY A 83 -10.47 -7.02 -1.13
C GLY A 83 -9.82 -6.43 -2.37
N VAL A 84 -9.76 -7.24 -3.43
CA VAL A 84 -9.00 -6.97 -4.66
C VAL A 84 -9.87 -6.93 -5.90
N MET A 85 -9.34 -6.33 -6.97
CA MET A 85 -10.03 -6.13 -8.24
C MET A 85 -11.38 -5.41 -8.08
N VAL A 86 -11.48 -4.48 -7.13
CA VAL A 86 -12.76 -3.88 -6.76
C VAL A 86 -13.13 -2.75 -7.72
N PRO A 87 -14.29 -2.81 -8.40
CA PRO A 87 -14.75 -1.72 -9.26
C PRO A 87 -15.04 -0.43 -8.49
N ALA A 88 -14.83 0.72 -9.14
CA ALA A 88 -15.12 2.04 -8.58
C ALA A 88 -16.55 2.16 -8.04
N GLU A 89 -17.54 1.64 -8.78
CA GLU A 89 -18.95 1.65 -8.38
C GLU A 89 -19.15 0.99 -7.00
N LYS A 90 -18.58 -0.21 -6.79
CA LYS A 90 -18.70 -0.93 -5.52
C LYS A 90 -18.01 -0.18 -4.38
N ILE A 91 -16.83 0.40 -4.63
CA ILE A 91 -16.09 1.22 -3.66
C ILE A 91 -16.97 2.36 -3.17
N LEU A 92 -17.54 3.14 -4.10
CA LEU A 92 -18.33 4.32 -3.78
C LEU A 92 -19.70 3.99 -3.19
N GLN A 93 -20.35 2.93 -3.68
CA GLN A 93 -21.60 2.45 -3.12
C GLN A 93 -21.42 2.02 -1.67
N THR A 94 -20.42 1.18 -1.37
CA THR A 94 -20.15 0.75 0.00
C THR A 94 -19.73 1.93 0.87
N ALA A 95 -18.92 2.86 0.36
CA ALA A 95 -18.53 4.06 1.10
C ALA A 95 -19.74 4.86 1.61
N ARG A 96 -20.80 4.97 0.79
CA ARG A 96 -22.06 5.62 1.17
C ARG A 96 -22.89 4.78 2.14
N LEU A 97 -23.08 3.49 1.86
CA LEU A 97 -23.89 2.61 2.70
C LEU A 97 -23.34 2.53 4.12
N GLU A 98 -22.01 2.51 4.24
CA GLU A 98 -21.31 2.35 5.50
C GLU A 98 -20.96 3.69 6.17
N ASN A 99 -21.27 4.82 5.52
CA ASN A 99 -20.90 6.18 5.96
C ASN A 99 -19.43 6.28 6.37
N VAL A 100 -18.53 5.92 5.45
CA VAL A 100 -17.09 5.91 5.73
C VAL A 100 -16.52 7.32 5.69
N ASP A 101 -15.54 7.59 6.54
CA ASP A 101 -14.92 8.90 6.67
C ASP A 101 -13.73 9.09 5.71
N ILE A 102 -13.11 8.00 5.24
CA ILE A 102 -11.99 8.01 4.28
C ILE A 102 -12.11 6.82 3.32
N ILE A 103 -11.74 7.03 2.06
CA ILE A 103 -11.49 5.95 1.08
C ILE A 103 -9.98 5.83 0.84
N GLY A 104 -9.42 4.63 1.00
CA GLY A 104 -8.05 4.28 0.68
C GLY A 104 -7.96 3.32 -0.51
N LEU A 105 -7.19 3.70 -1.53
CA LEU A 105 -6.95 2.89 -2.72
C LEU A 105 -5.53 2.34 -2.75
N SER A 106 -5.41 1.06 -3.09
CA SER A 106 -4.14 0.35 -3.29
C SER A 106 -3.97 -0.09 -4.74
N GLY A 107 -2.75 0.00 -5.27
CA GLY A 107 -2.39 -0.48 -6.61
C GLY A 107 -0.89 -0.80 -6.73
N LEU A 108 -0.56 -1.87 -7.45
CA LEU A 108 0.80 -2.35 -7.69
C LEU A 108 1.25 -2.23 -9.14
N ILE A 109 0.34 -2.32 -10.12
CA ILE A 109 0.68 -2.30 -11.55
C ILE A 109 0.33 -0.96 -12.21
N THR A 110 0.93 -0.66 -13.36
CA THR A 110 0.73 0.63 -14.04
C THR A 110 -0.73 0.90 -14.40
N PRO A 111 -1.52 -0.07 -14.92
CA PRO A 111 -2.95 0.15 -15.20
C PRO A 111 -3.77 0.58 -13.98
N SER A 112 -3.34 0.22 -12.76
CA SER A 112 -4.01 0.60 -11.51
C SER A 112 -4.02 2.11 -11.29
N LEU A 113 -3.05 2.84 -11.86
CA LEU A 113 -2.99 4.29 -11.76
C LEU A 113 -4.16 4.97 -12.50
N ASP A 114 -4.53 4.45 -13.68
CA ASP A 114 -5.67 4.96 -14.45
C ASP A 114 -6.99 4.69 -13.72
N GLU A 115 -7.10 3.54 -13.05
CA GLU A 115 -8.27 3.21 -12.22
C GLU A 115 -8.38 4.14 -11.00
N MET A 116 -7.26 4.54 -10.37
CA MET A 116 -7.29 5.53 -9.28
C MET A 116 -7.74 6.91 -9.76
N VAL A 117 -7.29 7.34 -10.95
CA VAL A 117 -7.77 8.58 -11.59
C VAL A 117 -9.27 8.47 -11.88
N HIS A 118 -9.73 7.32 -12.36
CA HIS A 118 -11.15 7.07 -12.62
C HIS A 118 -11.99 7.16 -11.35
N VAL A 119 -11.54 6.54 -10.24
CA VAL A 119 -12.23 6.65 -8.95
C VAL A 119 -12.29 8.10 -8.47
N ALA A 120 -11.21 8.88 -8.57
CA ALA A 120 -11.21 10.29 -8.18
C ALA A 120 -12.23 11.12 -8.99
N LYS A 121 -12.28 10.93 -10.32
CA LYS A 121 -13.29 11.55 -11.19
C LYS A 121 -14.72 11.17 -10.78
N GLU A 122 -14.91 9.90 -10.43
CA GLU A 122 -16.23 9.39 -10.05
C GLU A 122 -16.67 9.88 -8.68
N MET A 123 -15.74 10.00 -7.72
CA MET A 123 -15.97 10.67 -6.44
C MET A 123 -16.42 12.12 -6.64
N GLN A 124 -15.76 12.85 -7.54
CA GLN A 124 -16.17 14.21 -7.90
C GLN A 124 -17.54 14.25 -8.56
N ARG A 125 -17.79 13.38 -9.55
CA ARG A 125 -19.07 13.30 -10.28
C ARG A 125 -20.24 13.02 -9.34
N GLN A 126 -20.02 12.19 -8.32
CA GLN A 126 -21.03 11.82 -7.34
C GLN A 126 -21.08 12.75 -6.12
N GLY A 127 -20.24 13.80 -6.06
CA GLY A 127 -20.28 14.79 -4.99
C GLY A 127 -19.78 14.28 -3.63
N PHE A 128 -18.81 13.37 -3.62
CA PHE A 128 -18.11 13.00 -2.38
C PHE A 128 -17.31 14.20 -1.85
N THR A 129 -17.15 14.26 -0.53
CA THR A 129 -16.34 15.28 0.16
C THR A 129 -15.30 14.68 1.11
N ILE A 130 -15.40 13.38 1.38
CA ILE A 130 -14.47 12.64 2.24
C ILE A 130 -13.08 12.51 1.59
N PRO A 131 -12.00 12.43 2.39
CA PRO A 131 -10.66 12.28 1.85
C PRO A 131 -10.43 10.97 1.06
N LEU A 132 -9.56 11.06 0.07
CA LEU A 132 -9.06 9.97 -0.75
C LEU A 132 -7.57 9.75 -0.45
N MET A 133 -7.22 8.61 0.14
CA MET A 133 -5.85 8.16 0.35
C MET A 133 -5.41 7.25 -0.81
N ILE A 134 -4.23 7.53 -1.38
CA ILE A 134 -3.65 6.79 -2.50
C ILE A 134 -2.34 6.14 -2.04
N GLY A 135 -2.19 4.83 -2.28
CA GLY A 135 -0.97 4.10 -1.97
C GLY A 135 -0.75 2.87 -2.84
N GLY A 136 0.36 2.17 -2.60
CA GLY A 136 0.81 1.00 -3.36
C GLY A 136 1.99 1.27 -4.29
N ALA A 137 2.60 0.21 -4.82
CA ALA A 137 3.96 0.28 -5.40
C ALA A 137 4.10 1.19 -6.63
N THR A 138 3.08 1.29 -7.49
CA THR A 138 3.13 2.16 -8.67
C THR A 138 2.74 3.60 -8.37
N THR A 139 2.15 3.85 -7.21
CA THR A 139 1.74 5.20 -6.82
C THR A 139 2.94 6.03 -6.38
N SER A 140 2.88 7.33 -6.63
CA SER A 140 3.92 8.26 -6.23
C SER A 140 3.33 9.62 -5.99
N ARG A 141 4.01 10.43 -5.16
CA ARG A 141 3.66 11.84 -4.95
C ARG A 141 3.49 12.60 -6.27
N ALA A 142 4.40 12.38 -7.23
CA ALA A 142 4.36 13.04 -8.52
C ALA A 142 3.12 12.65 -9.34
N HIS A 143 2.82 11.35 -9.44
CA HIS A 143 1.64 10.90 -10.16
C HIS A 143 0.34 11.40 -9.51
N THR A 144 0.23 11.30 -8.18
CA THR A 144 -0.96 11.76 -7.45
C THR A 144 -1.19 13.26 -7.65
N ALA A 145 -0.16 14.08 -7.51
CA ALA A 145 -0.24 15.53 -7.70
C ALA A 145 -0.58 15.94 -9.15
N VAL A 146 -0.03 15.25 -10.15
CA VAL A 146 -0.18 15.63 -11.56
C VAL A 146 -1.44 15.05 -12.20
N LYS A 147 -1.85 13.83 -11.81
CA LYS A 147 -2.86 13.06 -12.54
C LYS A 147 -4.10 12.71 -11.74
N ILE A 148 -4.03 12.61 -10.40
CA ILE A 148 -5.18 12.16 -9.57
C ILE A 148 -5.87 13.36 -8.93
N GLU A 149 -5.17 14.11 -8.08
CA GLU A 149 -5.72 15.22 -7.28
C GLU A 149 -6.48 16.28 -8.09
N PRO A 150 -6.06 16.66 -9.32
CA PRO A 150 -6.82 17.62 -10.12
C PRO A 150 -8.25 17.19 -10.50
N ASN A 151 -8.60 15.91 -10.32
CA ASN A 151 -9.91 15.38 -10.67
C ASN A 151 -10.88 15.30 -9.48
N TYR A 152 -10.44 15.66 -8.26
CA TYR A 152 -11.27 15.59 -7.07
C TYR A 152 -11.01 16.78 -6.15
N GLN A 153 -12.06 17.55 -5.84
CA GLN A 153 -12.00 18.73 -4.99
C GLN A 153 -11.85 18.39 -3.50
N GLY A 154 -12.18 17.16 -3.08
CA GLY A 154 -11.88 16.70 -1.73
C GLY A 154 -10.37 16.48 -1.53
N ALA A 155 -9.96 16.24 -0.28
CA ALA A 155 -8.56 15.98 0.03
C ALA A 155 -8.08 14.70 -0.67
N THR A 156 -7.04 14.78 -1.49
CA THR A 156 -6.38 13.61 -2.13
C THR A 156 -4.95 13.53 -1.65
N VAL A 157 -4.59 12.47 -0.92
CA VAL A 157 -3.29 12.36 -0.24
C VAL A 157 -2.58 11.08 -0.63
N TYR A 158 -1.33 11.20 -1.08
CA TYR A 158 -0.44 10.08 -1.33
C TYR A 158 0.22 9.66 -0.02
N VAL A 159 0.20 8.36 0.28
CA VAL A 159 0.77 7.79 1.49
C VAL A 159 1.80 6.74 1.12
N THR A 160 3.02 6.90 1.65
CA THR A 160 4.17 6.07 1.27
C THR A 160 4.12 4.66 1.86
N ASP A 161 3.68 4.54 3.10
CA ASP A 161 3.76 3.31 3.88
C ASP A 161 2.71 3.31 5.01
N ALA A 162 2.58 2.16 5.70
CA ALA A 162 1.57 1.99 6.72
C ALA A 162 1.83 2.84 7.98
N SER A 163 3.09 3.08 8.31
CA SER A 163 3.47 3.90 9.47
C SER A 163 2.95 5.34 9.34
N ARG A 164 3.08 5.93 8.15
CA ARG A 164 2.59 7.29 7.87
C ARG A 164 1.08 7.35 7.68
N GLY A 165 0.46 6.26 7.25
CA GLY A 165 -0.99 6.20 7.01
C GLY A 165 -1.82 6.57 8.25
N VAL A 166 -1.36 6.22 9.45
CA VAL A 166 -2.03 6.58 10.71
C VAL A 166 -2.03 8.08 10.94
N GLY A 167 -0.86 8.74 10.80
CA GLY A 167 -0.74 10.18 10.99
C GLY A 167 -1.56 10.97 9.97
N VAL A 168 -1.58 10.50 8.72
CA VAL A 168 -2.40 11.09 7.65
C VAL A 168 -3.89 10.95 7.97
N ALA A 169 -4.37 9.75 8.34
CA ALA A 169 -5.76 9.54 8.71
C ALA A 169 -6.18 10.39 9.93
N SER A 170 -5.31 10.49 10.95
CA SER A 170 -5.54 11.31 12.14
C SER A 170 -5.67 12.79 11.80
N ASN A 171 -4.77 13.35 10.98
CA ASN A 171 -4.85 14.73 10.54
C ASN A 171 -6.10 15.02 9.69
N LEU A 172 -6.47 14.09 8.81
CA LEU A 172 -7.63 14.23 7.92
C LEU A 172 -8.98 14.20 8.64
N LEU A 173 -9.04 13.58 9.82
CA LEU A 173 -10.24 13.43 10.64
C LEU A 173 -10.28 14.37 11.85
N SER A 174 -9.18 15.06 12.13
CA SER A 174 -9.12 16.06 13.19
C SER A 174 -9.93 17.31 12.82
N GLY A 175 -10.76 17.80 13.74
CA GLY A 175 -11.50 19.06 13.55
C GLY A 175 -10.59 20.28 13.43
N ASP A 176 -9.45 20.28 14.13
CA ASP A 176 -8.55 21.44 14.21
C ASP A 176 -7.41 21.38 13.18
N LEU A 177 -6.92 20.18 12.84
CA LEU A 177 -5.71 20.02 12.01
C LEU A 177 -6.02 19.81 10.52
N LYS A 178 -7.24 19.41 10.18
CA LYS A 178 -7.59 18.99 8.81
C LYS A 178 -7.36 20.09 7.78
N ASP A 179 -7.82 21.30 8.04
CA ASP A 179 -7.79 22.37 7.05
C ASP A 179 -6.35 22.81 6.74
N ASP A 180 -5.55 23.02 7.78
CA ASP A 180 -4.12 23.36 7.64
C ASP A 180 -3.34 22.22 6.97
N PHE A 181 -3.62 20.96 7.33
CA PHE A 181 -2.99 19.80 6.71
C PHE A 181 -3.33 19.71 5.22
N VAL A 182 -4.61 19.79 4.84
CA VAL A 182 -5.04 19.72 3.44
C VAL A 182 -4.47 20.88 2.62
N LYS A 183 -4.42 22.09 3.20
CA LYS A 183 -3.80 23.24 2.56
C LYS A 183 -2.32 22.99 2.27
N SER A 184 -1.56 22.50 3.27
CA SER A 184 -0.13 22.22 3.10
C SER A 184 0.14 21.17 2.01
N VAL A 185 -0.68 20.12 1.93
CA VAL A 185 -0.57 19.07 0.90
C VAL A 185 -0.86 19.64 -0.50
N ARG A 186 -1.86 20.52 -0.63
CA ARG A 186 -2.17 21.17 -1.91
C ARG A 186 -1.06 22.08 -2.39
N GLU A 187 -0.46 22.85 -1.48
CA GLU A 187 0.69 23.71 -1.78
C GLU A 187 1.88 22.86 -2.26
N GLU A 188 2.20 21.77 -1.55
CA GLU A 188 3.25 20.82 -1.96
C GLU A 188 2.98 20.25 -3.36
N TYR A 189 1.73 19.87 -3.65
CA TYR A 189 1.38 19.28 -4.95
C TYR A 189 1.46 20.28 -6.09
N GLU A 190 1.15 21.55 -5.84
CA GLU A 190 1.33 22.61 -6.84
C GLU A 190 2.81 22.78 -7.21
N GLU A 191 3.71 22.81 -6.22
CA GLU A 191 5.15 22.86 -6.48
C GLU A 191 5.63 21.65 -7.29
N VAL A 192 5.12 20.45 -6.98
CA VAL A 192 5.44 19.23 -7.71
C VAL A 192 4.97 19.31 -9.17
N ARG A 193 3.77 19.85 -9.43
CA ARG A 193 3.25 20.06 -10.79
C ARG A 193 4.11 21.02 -11.58
N GLU A 194 4.46 22.16 -11.01
CA GLU A 194 5.31 23.17 -11.68
C GLU A 194 6.71 22.62 -12.00
N ARG A 195 7.31 21.89 -11.05
CA ARG A 195 8.60 21.22 -11.28
C ARG A 195 8.53 20.16 -12.38
N HIS A 196 7.43 19.42 -12.48
CA HIS A 196 7.24 18.40 -13.51
C HIS A 196 7.16 19.04 -14.91
N LYS A 197 6.34 20.09 -15.08
CA LYS A 197 6.24 20.85 -16.34
C LYS A 197 7.60 21.34 -16.82
N GLY A 198 8.44 21.87 -15.91
CA GLY A 198 9.77 22.38 -16.25
C GLY A 198 10.79 21.32 -16.70
N ARG A 199 10.59 20.03 -16.36
CA ARG A 199 11.47 18.92 -16.80
C ARG A 199 11.12 18.43 -18.20
N GLU A 200 9.82 18.33 -18.49
CA GLU A 200 9.32 17.90 -19.80
C GLU A 200 9.84 18.80 -20.92
N ALA A 201 9.85 20.11 -20.69
CA ALA A 201 10.36 21.11 -21.63
C ALA A 201 11.88 21.00 -21.94
N LYS A 202 12.67 20.27 -21.14
CA LYS A 202 14.15 20.23 -21.27
C LYS A 202 14.70 18.96 -21.91
N THR A 203 13.90 17.92 -22.08
CA THR A 203 14.41 16.61 -22.53
C THR A 203 14.43 16.56 -24.05
N LYS A 204 15.63 16.55 -24.66
CA LYS A 204 15.77 16.39 -26.12
C LYS A 204 15.31 14.99 -26.52
N GLN A 205 14.18 14.88 -27.18
CA GLN A 205 13.67 13.63 -27.72
C GLN A 205 14.15 13.45 -29.17
N HIS A 206 14.63 12.24 -29.49
CA HIS A 206 14.94 11.85 -30.86
C HIS A 206 13.66 11.50 -31.62
N SER A 207 13.67 11.68 -32.93
CA SER A 207 12.57 11.14 -33.75
C SER A 207 12.57 9.61 -33.71
N LEU A 208 11.41 9.00 -33.99
CA LEU A 208 11.32 7.55 -34.10
C LEU A 208 12.25 7.01 -35.19
N GLU A 209 12.43 7.75 -36.31
CA GLU A 209 13.38 7.35 -37.35
C GLU A 209 14.83 7.39 -36.86
N GLU A 210 15.22 8.44 -36.14
CA GLU A 210 16.57 8.56 -35.57
C GLU A 210 16.89 7.42 -34.61
N ALA A 211 15.96 7.11 -33.70
CA ALA A 211 16.12 6.01 -32.76
C ALA A 211 16.26 4.66 -33.48
N ARG A 212 15.45 4.41 -34.53
CA ARG A 212 15.53 3.19 -35.36
C ARG A 212 16.82 3.10 -36.18
N ARG A 213 17.36 4.24 -36.63
CA ARG A 213 18.67 4.30 -37.30
C ARG A 213 19.79 3.92 -36.34
N ASN A 214 19.67 4.27 -35.06
CA ASN A 214 20.64 3.91 -34.01
C ASN A 214 20.44 2.48 -33.45
N LYS A 215 19.91 1.54 -34.24
CA LYS A 215 19.76 0.15 -33.81
C LYS A 215 21.12 -0.55 -33.70
N PHE A 216 21.19 -1.55 -32.82
CA PHE A 216 22.37 -2.41 -32.70
C PHE A 216 22.66 -3.15 -34.02
N ASN A 217 23.94 -3.23 -34.39
CA ASN A 217 24.41 -3.95 -35.57
C ASN A 217 25.03 -5.29 -35.15
N TRP A 218 24.48 -6.39 -35.67
CA TRP A 218 24.86 -7.75 -35.31
C TRP A 218 26.23 -8.19 -35.85
N GLY A 219 26.77 -7.52 -36.88
CA GLY A 219 28.06 -7.88 -37.49
C GLY A 219 28.11 -9.36 -37.88
N SER A 220 29.04 -10.10 -37.28
CA SER A 220 29.24 -11.55 -37.49
C SER A 220 28.70 -12.42 -36.36
N TYR A 221 27.89 -11.87 -35.44
CA TYR A 221 27.33 -12.65 -34.33
C TYR A 221 26.41 -13.77 -34.83
N GLN A 222 26.64 -14.99 -34.36
CA GLN A 222 25.77 -16.13 -34.60
C GLN A 222 24.99 -16.46 -33.31
N PRO A 223 23.66 -16.30 -33.29
CA PRO A 223 22.84 -16.68 -32.14
C PRO A 223 22.96 -18.18 -31.84
N VAL A 224 23.01 -18.53 -30.55
CA VAL A 224 23.05 -19.93 -30.10
C VAL A 224 21.67 -20.57 -30.30
N LYS A 225 21.63 -21.72 -30.97
CA LYS A 225 20.39 -22.49 -31.15
C LYS A 225 19.90 -23.04 -29.80
N PRO A 226 18.64 -22.79 -29.39
CA PRO A 226 18.07 -23.39 -28.19
C PRO A 226 18.08 -24.92 -28.26
N SER A 227 18.30 -25.58 -27.12
CA SER A 227 18.24 -27.04 -27.01
C SER A 227 16.82 -27.61 -27.15
N PHE A 228 15.80 -26.76 -26.99
CA PHE A 228 14.39 -27.11 -27.11
C PHE A 228 13.60 -25.94 -27.73
N ILE A 229 12.63 -26.25 -28.59
CA ILE A 229 11.70 -25.28 -29.18
C ILE A 229 10.27 -25.80 -28.97
N GLY A 230 9.38 -24.93 -28.50
CA GLY A 230 7.99 -25.27 -28.18
C GLY A 230 7.63 -24.90 -26.74
N ILE A 231 6.42 -25.26 -26.33
CA ILE A 231 5.94 -25.03 -24.97
C ILE A 231 6.35 -26.21 -24.08
N LYS A 232 7.04 -25.91 -22.97
CA LYS A 232 7.36 -26.89 -21.93
C LYS A 232 6.66 -26.47 -20.64
N VAL A 233 5.64 -27.23 -20.24
CA VAL A 233 4.92 -27.00 -18.98
C VAL A 233 5.64 -27.72 -17.85
N ILE A 234 5.83 -27.04 -16.73
CA ILE A 234 6.35 -27.61 -15.48
C ILE A 234 5.18 -27.57 -14.48
N GLU A 235 4.43 -28.66 -14.38
CA GLU A 235 3.20 -28.69 -13.57
C GLU A 235 3.46 -28.70 -12.07
N ARG A 236 4.51 -29.39 -11.64
CA ARG A 236 4.89 -29.53 -10.23
C ARG A 236 6.39 -29.38 -10.11
N PHE A 237 6.82 -28.32 -9.44
CA PHE A 237 8.22 -28.07 -9.14
C PHE A 237 8.42 -28.17 -7.62
N PRO A 238 9.41 -28.91 -7.12
CA PRO A 238 9.57 -29.11 -5.68
C PRO A 238 9.81 -27.79 -4.94
N LEU A 239 9.01 -27.52 -3.90
CA LEU A 239 9.17 -26.32 -3.07
C LEU A 239 10.56 -26.27 -2.45
N ASP A 240 11.07 -27.39 -1.95
CA ASP A 240 12.42 -27.49 -1.36
C ASP A 240 13.51 -27.01 -2.32
N THR A 241 13.32 -27.19 -3.64
CA THR A 241 14.25 -26.65 -4.64
C THR A 241 14.11 -25.14 -4.75
N LEU A 242 12.88 -24.59 -4.75
CA LEU A 242 12.64 -23.15 -4.83
C LEU A 242 13.17 -22.40 -3.60
N VAL A 243 13.15 -23.01 -2.41
CA VAL A 243 13.62 -22.37 -1.18
C VAL A 243 15.08 -21.90 -1.31
N TRP A 244 15.93 -22.65 -2.02
CA TRP A 244 17.32 -22.26 -2.30
C TRP A 244 17.46 -21.02 -3.19
N TYR A 245 16.43 -20.68 -3.96
CA TYR A 245 16.42 -19.56 -4.90
C TYR A 245 15.67 -18.34 -4.34
N ILE A 246 15.15 -18.39 -3.11
CA ILE A 246 14.49 -17.24 -2.50
C ILE A 246 15.51 -16.15 -2.20
N ASP A 247 15.32 -14.98 -2.80
CA ASP A 247 15.90 -13.74 -2.27
C ASP A 247 15.06 -13.28 -1.08
N TRP A 248 15.63 -13.36 0.11
CA TRP A 248 14.97 -12.97 1.35
C TRP A 248 14.98 -11.46 1.60
N SER A 249 15.73 -10.67 0.82
CA SER A 249 15.79 -9.22 1.02
C SER A 249 14.44 -8.53 0.76
N PRO A 250 13.72 -8.81 -0.36
CA PRO A 250 12.36 -8.31 -0.56
C PRO A 250 11.36 -8.80 0.50
N PHE A 251 11.55 -10.00 1.05
CA PHE A 251 10.73 -10.50 2.16
C PHE A 251 10.88 -9.61 3.40
N PHE A 252 12.11 -9.26 3.81
CA PHE A 252 12.32 -8.35 4.94
C PHE A 252 11.83 -6.93 4.67
N GLN A 253 11.99 -6.42 3.44
CA GLN A 253 11.46 -5.12 3.03
C GLN A 253 9.93 -5.07 3.12
N THR A 254 9.26 -6.16 2.75
CA THR A 254 7.79 -6.29 2.89
C THR A 254 7.34 -6.16 4.35
N TRP A 255 8.19 -6.58 5.29
CA TRP A 255 7.98 -6.45 6.72
C TRP A 255 8.58 -5.17 7.33
N GLU A 256 8.85 -4.15 6.51
CA GLU A 256 9.44 -2.87 6.90
C GLU A 256 10.75 -2.99 7.71
N MET A 257 11.53 -4.06 7.46
CA MET A 257 12.84 -4.23 8.07
C MET A 257 13.93 -3.89 7.06
N ALA A 258 14.59 -2.75 7.29
CA ALA A 258 15.65 -2.25 6.42
C ALA A 258 16.92 -3.11 6.53
N GLY A 259 17.45 -3.53 5.38
CA GLY A 259 18.68 -4.31 5.29
C GLY A 259 18.62 -5.33 4.16
N SER A 260 19.76 -5.94 3.86
CA SER A 260 19.89 -7.02 2.87
C SER A 260 20.13 -8.36 3.56
N TYR A 261 19.51 -9.43 3.08
CA TYR A 261 19.87 -10.78 3.53
C TYR A 261 21.26 -11.18 2.99
N PRO A 262 22.10 -11.92 3.75
CA PRO A 262 21.91 -12.35 5.14
C PRO A 262 22.34 -11.32 6.20
N LYS A 263 22.96 -10.20 5.80
CA LYS A 263 23.55 -9.20 6.72
C LYS A 263 22.55 -8.66 7.77
N ILE A 264 21.28 -8.52 7.38
CA ILE A 264 20.21 -8.04 8.28
C ILE A 264 20.04 -8.93 9.53
N LEU A 265 20.40 -10.22 9.45
CA LEU A 265 20.29 -11.13 10.60
C LEU A 265 21.23 -10.73 11.73
N ASP A 266 22.38 -10.14 11.42
CA ASP A 266 23.38 -9.71 12.40
C ASP A 266 23.32 -8.20 12.71
N ASP A 267 22.27 -7.52 12.23
CA ASP A 267 22.06 -6.11 12.54
C ASP A 267 21.85 -5.88 14.04
N LYS A 268 22.45 -4.80 14.57
CA LYS A 268 22.45 -4.49 16.01
C LYS A 268 21.09 -4.03 16.53
N VAL A 269 20.24 -3.50 15.65
CA VAL A 269 18.94 -2.93 15.99
C VAL A 269 17.83 -3.93 15.66
N VAL A 270 17.79 -4.43 14.42
CA VAL A 270 16.69 -5.27 13.92
C VAL A 270 17.01 -6.76 13.89
N GLY A 271 18.28 -7.16 14.01
CA GLY A 271 18.73 -8.53 13.70
C GLY A 271 18.09 -9.63 14.55
N VAL A 272 17.75 -9.34 15.81
CA VAL A 272 17.02 -10.28 16.67
C VAL A 272 15.62 -10.56 16.12
N GLU A 273 14.88 -9.53 15.73
CA GLU A 273 13.53 -9.69 15.20
C GLU A 273 13.54 -10.19 13.75
N ALA A 274 14.56 -9.84 12.97
CA ALA A 274 14.79 -10.38 11.64
C ALA A 274 15.01 -11.90 11.67
N ARG A 275 15.82 -12.41 12.60
CA ARG A 275 15.99 -13.86 12.83
C ARG A 275 14.67 -14.54 13.19
N LYS A 276 13.93 -13.99 14.16
CA LYS A 276 12.63 -14.56 14.55
C LYS A 276 11.64 -14.62 13.40
N LEU A 277 11.55 -13.55 12.60
CA LEU A 277 10.67 -13.52 11.43
C LEU A 277 11.11 -14.55 10.37
N PHE A 278 12.42 -14.64 10.13
CA PHE A 278 12.98 -15.64 9.21
C PHE A 278 12.67 -17.06 9.66
N ASP A 279 12.86 -17.36 10.94
CA ASP A 279 12.56 -18.67 11.52
C ASP A 279 11.08 -19.02 11.40
N ASP A 280 10.18 -18.08 11.68
CA ASP A 280 8.72 -18.26 11.49
C ASP A 280 8.39 -18.60 10.02
N ALA A 281 9.04 -17.92 9.06
CA ALA A 281 8.85 -18.18 7.64
C ALA A 281 9.41 -19.56 7.23
N GLN A 282 10.57 -19.95 7.74
CA GLN A 282 11.18 -21.26 7.52
C GLN A 282 10.30 -22.39 8.07
N VAL A 283 9.68 -22.19 9.24
CA VAL A 283 8.72 -23.15 9.80
C VAL A 283 7.48 -23.26 8.92
N MET A 284 6.99 -22.16 8.35
CA MET A 284 5.86 -22.18 7.43
C MET A 284 6.16 -22.91 6.13
N LEU A 285 7.35 -22.70 5.55
CA LEU A 285 7.78 -23.37 4.30
C LEU A 285 7.92 -24.89 4.42
N LYS A 286 8.08 -25.41 5.64
CA LYS A 286 8.23 -26.85 5.93
C LYS A 286 6.89 -27.57 6.18
N LYS A 287 5.78 -26.85 6.21
CA LYS A 287 4.43 -27.42 6.39
C LYS A 287 3.81 -27.76 5.05
#